data_AF-A0A2D8WZU8-F1
#
_entry.id   AF-A0A2D8WZU8-F1
#
_cell.length_a   1.000
_cell.length_b   1.000
_cell.length_c   1.000
_cell.angle_alpha   90.00
_cell.angle_beta   90.00
_cell.angle_gamma   90.00
#
_symmetry.space_group_name_H-M   'P 1'
#
loop_
_entity.id
_entity.type
_entity.pdbx_description
1 polymer ?
#
loop_
_entity_poly.entity_id
_entity_poly.type
_entity_poly.pdbx_seq_one_letter_code
_entity_poly.pdbx_strand_id
1 'polypeptide(L)'
;MFWTRIGAILTAILFATTVNAATVKEIRLDLGFLGTTYFDASVYDVSGCTPSDDLGACGQVLFDGSDTFLSQADDVWGLPRILPFTPGQRVSFTARLNVPDPGTTETGSVDSCQLGGIDCRSATQVQADDSSFSLLYGVSAVLGGNLTPGSSVFFREDSLPLGAGPFAQTTTSGDLAIWRLWQGNFTVLEPSLPPVSAVPLPASVLLLPLGLAALGSQRRKRRGPAAGRMDRRRKASAS
;
A
#
# COMPACT_ATOMS: atom_id res chain seq x y z
N MET A 1 -58.34 -18.14 -40.33
CA MET A 1 -57.94 -17.61 -39.00
C MET A 1 -56.78 -18.47 -38.50
N PHE A 2 -55.56 -18.06 -38.80
CA PHE A 2 -54.32 -18.75 -38.39
C PHE A 2 -53.47 -17.79 -37.57
N TRP A 3 -52.96 -18.31 -36.47
CA TRP A 3 -52.35 -17.57 -35.39
C TRP A 3 -51.05 -16.87 -35.77
N THR A 4 -50.96 -15.67 -35.23
CA THR A 4 -49.82 -14.75 -35.15
C THR A 4 -48.77 -15.21 -34.13
N ARG A 5 -47.57 -14.63 -34.26
CA ARG A 5 -46.47 -14.47 -33.28
C ARG A 5 -45.21 -15.33 -33.50
N ILE A 6 -44.42 -14.92 -34.50
CA ILE A 6 -42.96 -14.98 -34.43
C ILE A 6 -42.52 -13.54 -34.13
N GLY A 7 -42.13 -13.27 -32.88
CA GLY A 7 -41.70 -11.96 -32.42
C GLY A 7 -40.26 -12.01 -31.96
N ALA A 8 -39.39 -11.40 -32.77
CA ALA A 8 -38.09 -10.81 -32.47
C ALA A 8 -37.39 -11.21 -31.16
N ILE A 9 -36.41 -12.10 -31.26
CA ILE A 9 -35.22 -12.11 -30.41
C ILE A 9 -34.10 -11.49 -31.28
N LEU A 10 -33.19 -10.72 -30.66
CA LEU A 10 -32.24 -9.76 -31.27
C LEU A 10 -32.91 -8.41 -31.57
N THR A 11 -32.59 -7.29 -30.92
CA THR A 11 -31.29 -6.78 -30.49
C THR A 11 -31.51 -5.80 -29.34
N ALA A 12 -31.17 -6.19 -28.11
CA ALA A 12 -30.81 -5.22 -27.07
C ALA A 12 -29.30 -5.00 -27.22
N ILE A 13 -28.93 -4.04 -28.08
CA ILE A 13 -27.57 -3.53 -28.16
C ILE A 13 -27.24 -2.99 -26.77
N LEU A 14 -26.19 -3.57 -26.20
CA LEU A 14 -25.50 -3.11 -25.01
C LEU A 14 -25.26 -1.60 -25.12
N PHE A 15 -26.06 -0.80 -24.42
CA PHE A 15 -25.50 0.37 -23.75
C PHE A 15 -24.88 -0.14 -22.46
N ALA A 16 -23.72 -0.81 -22.59
CA ALA A 16 -22.77 -0.83 -21.50
C ALA A 16 -22.26 0.60 -21.38
N THR A 17 -23.01 1.44 -20.65
CA THR A 17 -22.40 2.61 -20.04
C THR A 17 -21.24 2.08 -19.23
N THR A 18 -20.01 2.38 -19.65
CA THR A 18 -18.83 2.15 -18.82
C THR A 18 -19.04 3.02 -17.59
N VAL A 19 -19.63 2.44 -16.56
CA VAL A 19 -19.49 2.95 -15.20
C VAL A 19 -18.02 2.72 -14.92
N ASN A 20 -17.23 3.77 -15.15
CA ASN A 20 -15.82 3.80 -14.79
C ASN A 20 -15.78 3.75 -13.26
N ALA A 21 -15.69 2.53 -12.73
CA ALA A 21 -15.57 2.29 -11.32
C ALA A 21 -14.16 2.71 -10.89
N ALA A 22 -14.08 3.53 -9.84
CA ALA A 22 -12.81 3.89 -9.21
C ALA A 22 -11.94 2.65 -9.01
N THR A 23 -10.65 2.77 -9.32
CA THR A 23 -9.72 1.66 -9.20
C THR A 23 -9.40 1.43 -7.73
N VAL A 24 -9.77 0.27 -7.18
CA VAL A 24 -9.43 -0.10 -5.81
C VAL A 24 -7.98 -0.57 -5.75
N LYS A 25 -7.17 0.10 -4.93
CA LYS A 25 -5.76 -0.25 -4.69
C LYS A 25 -5.57 -0.72 -3.25
N GLU A 26 -4.99 -1.90 -3.09
CA GLU A 26 -4.55 -2.41 -1.79
C GLU A 26 -3.04 -2.24 -1.64
N ILE A 27 -2.61 -1.67 -0.51
CA ILE A 27 -1.21 -1.48 -0.14
C ILE A 27 -0.97 -2.22 1.16
N ARG A 28 0.11 -3.01 1.22
CA ARG A 28 0.60 -3.66 2.44
C ARG A 28 2.12 -3.58 2.46
N LEU A 29 2.66 -2.84 3.40
CA LEU A 29 4.10 -2.62 3.56
C LEU A 29 4.53 -2.97 4.99
N ASP A 30 5.69 -3.59 5.11
CA ASP A 30 6.47 -3.57 6.34
C ASP A 30 7.41 -2.37 6.28
N LEU A 31 7.36 -1.52 7.30
CA LEU A 31 8.14 -0.29 7.36
C LEU A 31 9.10 -0.34 8.54
N GLY A 32 10.31 0.20 8.38
CA GLY A 32 11.21 0.52 9.48
C GLY A 32 11.07 2.00 9.81
N PHE A 33 10.68 2.34 11.04
CA PHE A 33 10.61 3.73 11.47
C PHE A 33 12.03 4.27 11.66
N LEU A 34 12.39 5.32 10.94
CA LEU A 34 13.71 5.94 10.99
C LEU A 34 13.80 7.01 12.08
N GLY A 35 12.66 7.51 12.55
CA GLY A 35 12.58 8.57 13.54
C GLY A 35 11.82 9.79 13.04
N THR A 36 11.76 10.78 13.92
CA THR A 36 11.12 12.07 13.67
C THR A 36 12.17 13.15 13.43
N THR A 37 11.84 14.11 12.57
CA THR A 37 12.60 15.33 12.36
C THR A 37 11.69 16.55 12.48
N TYR A 38 12.24 17.64 13.04
CA TYR A 38 11.59 18.95 13.15
C TYR A 38 12.35 19.93 12.26
N PHE A 39 11.65 20.77 11.51
CA PHE A 39 12.27 21.78 10.65
C PHE A 39 11.98 23.19 11.13
N ASP A 40 12.99 24.06 11.01
CA ASP A 40 12.94 25.45 11.49
C ASP A 40 12.56 25.48 12.98
N ALA A 41 13.26 24.64 13.76
CA ALA A 41 12.99 24.46 15.18
C ALA A 41 13.85 25.42 16.01
N SER A 42 13.25 26.14 16.95
CA SER A 42 13.94 27.03 17.88
C SER A 42 13.43 26.79 19.30
N VAL A 43 14.32 26.87 20.29
CA VAL A 43 14.02 26.64 21.71
C VAL A 43 14.46 27.84 22.53
N TYR A 44 13.58 28.30 23.41
CA TYR A 44 13.75 29.50 24.23
C TYR A 44 13.56 29.17 25.72
N ASP A 45 14.50 29.61 26.57
CA ASP A 45 14.26 29.72 28.00
C ASP A 45 13.30 30.90 28.22
N VAL A 46 12.17 30.61 28.85
CA VAL A 46 11.09 31.55 29.15
C VAL A 46 10.83 31.68 30.65
N SER A 47 11.77 31.24 31.50
CA SER A 47 11.66 31.25 32.96
C SER A 47 11.47 32.66 33.56
N GLY A 48 11.96 33.69 32.85
CA GLY A 48 11.77 35.10 33.18
C GLY A 48 10.62 35.80 32.46
N CYS A 49 9.86 35.09 31.61
CA CYS A 49 8.77 35.65 30.82
C CYS A 49 7.42 35.52 31.53
N THR A 50 6.55 36.50 31.33
CA THR A 50 5.11 36.40 31.57
C THR A 50 4.36 36.12 30.26
N PRO A 51 3.13 35.59 30.28
CA PRO A 51 2.38 35.27 29.06
C PRO A 51 2.09 36.46 28.14
N SER A 52 2.22 37.69 28.63
CA SER A 52 2.02 38.93 27.85
C SER A 52 3.31 39.50 27.27
N ASP A 53 4.47 38.97 27.65
CA ASP A 53 5.75 39.50 27.20
C ASP A 53 6.04 39.09 25.75
N ASP A 54 6.71 39.99 25.03
CA ASP A 54 7.29 39.66 23.74
C ASP A 54 8.45 38.68 23.96
N LEU A 55 8.41 37.54 23.26
CA LEU A 55 9.44 36.52 23.34
C LEU A 55 10.83 37.08 22.99
N GLY A 56 10.90 38.06 22.08
CA GLY A 56 12.15 38.73 21.73
C GLY A 56 12.72 39.63 22.83
N ALA A 57 11.91 40.00 23.83
CA ALA A 57 12.31 40.89 24.93
C ALA A 57 12.72 40.14 26.20
N CYS A 58 12.07 39.00 26.51
CA CYS A 58 12.31 38.24 27.74
C CYS A 58 12.92 36.85 27.49
N GLY A 59 12.71 36.26 26.31
CA GLY A 59 13.14 34.91 25.99
C GLY A 59 14.63 34.86 25.66
N GLN A 60 15.35 33.90 26.23
CA GLN A 60 16.74 33.62 25.87
C GLN A 60 16.78 32.45 24.89
N VAL A 61 17.42 32.63 23.73
CA VAL A 61 17.58 31.56 22.74
C VAL A 61 18.53 30.50 23.28
N LEU A 62 18.04 29.28 23.47
CA LEU A 62 18.84 28.10 23.83
C LEU A 62 19.31 27.35 22.59
N PHE A 63 18.47 27.34 21.55
CA PHE A 63 18.74 26.72 20.26
C PHE A 63 18.00 27.47 19.17
N ASP A 64 18.67 27.69 18.04
CA ASP A 64 18.06 28.25 16.84
C ASP A 64 18.48 27.42 15.63
N GLY A 65 17.52 26.64 15.11
CA GLY A 65 17.68 25.73 13.99
C GLY A 65 17.09 26.28 12.70
N SER A 66 17.24 27.58 12.44
CA SER A 66 16.78 28.21 11.20
C SER A 66 17.29 27.50 9.95
N ASP A 67 16.39 27.18 9.03
CA ASP A 67 16.65 26.42 7.79
C ASP A 67 17.31 25.04 7.98
N THR A 68 17.25 24.47 9.19
CA THR A 68 17.83 23.14 9.49
C THR A 68 16.79 22.16 10.02
N PHE A 69 17.11 20.87 9.92
CA PHE A 69 16.34 19.79 10.53
C PHE A 69 17.01 19.36 11.85
N LEU A 70 16.25 19.39 12.94
CA LEU A 70 16.60 18.75 14.19
C LEU A 70 16.07 17.30 14.19
N SER A 71 16.97 16.33 14.29
CA SER A 71 16.60 14.92 14.45
C SER A 71 16.16 14.63 15.88
N GLN A 72 15.17 13.76 16.03
CA GLN A 72 14.73 13.24 17.34
C GLN A 72 15.86 12.56 18.15
N ALA A 73 16.89 12.05 17.48
CA ALA A 73 18.04 11.45 18.16
C ALA A 73 18.95 12.50 18.82
N ASP A 74 18.98 13.70 18.26
CA ASP A 74 19.81 14.83 18.70
C ASP A 74 18.99 15.84 19.54
N ASP A 75 17.70 15.57 19.73
CA ASP A 75 16.78 16.40 20.49
C ASP A 75 16.97 16.22 22.00
N VAL A 76 17.86 17.03 22.56
CA VAL A 76 18.15 17.07 24.00
C VAL A 76 17.04 17.75 24.82
N TRP A 77 16.13 18.48 24.17
CA TRP A 77 15.05 19.23 24.82
C TRP A 77 13.78 18.39 25.00
N GLY A 78 13.67 17.25 24.30
CA GLY A 78 12.55 16.33 24.41
C GLY A 78 11.28 16.92 23.82
N LEU A 79 11.38 17.35 22.55
CA LEU A 79 10.27 17.79 21.74
C LEU A 79 9.18 16.69 21.64
N PRO A 80 7.91 17.09 21.49
CA PRO A 80 6.78 16.17 21.43
C PRO A 80 6.87 15.17 20.28
N ARG A 81 6.59 13.90 20.57
CA ARG A 81 6.57 12.82 19.59
C ARG A 81 5.13 12.52 19.20
N ILE A 82 4.76 12.84 17.96
CA ILE A 82 3.39 12.63 17.46
C ILE A 82 3.16 11.15 17.14
N LEU A 83 4.17 10.47 16.59
CA LEU A 83 4.12 9.04 16.37
C LEU A 83 4.66 8.30 17.60
N PRO A 84 3.94 7.29 18.12
CA PRO A 84 4.33 6.52 19.30
C PRO A 84 5.38 5.45 18.97
N PHE A 85 6.13 5.61 17.87
CA PHE A 85 7.10 4.63 17.40
C PHE A 85 8.50 4.97 17.89
N THR A 86 9.31 3.94 18.11
CA THR A 86 10.73 4.10 18.45
C THR A 86 11.59 3.94 17.18
N PRO A 87 12.62 4.77 16.95
CA PRO A 87 13.53 4.56 15.81
C PRO A 87 14.07 3.12 15.76
N GLY A 88 14.10 2.53 14.58
CA GLY A 88 14.41 1.12 14.35
C GLY A 88 13.24 0.15 14.52
N GLN A 89 12.09 0.60 15.03
CA GLN A 89 10.90 -0.22 15.17
C GLN A 89 10.33 -0.60 13.80
N ARG A 90 10.00 -1.89 13.63
CA ARG A 90 9.22 -2.36 12.49
C ARG A 90 7.73 -2.07 12.72
N VAL A 91 7.08 -1.43 11.75
CA VAL A 91 5.66 -1.07 11.77
C VAL A 91 4.98 -1.51 10.47
N SER A 92 3.74 -1.97 10.54
CA SER A 92 2.97 -2.34 9.35
C SER A 92 2.19 -1.14 8.83
N PHE A 93 2.19 -0.93 7.52
CA PHE A 93 1.27 -0.02 6.83
C PHE A 93 0.33 -0.81 5.93
N THR A 94 -0.97 -0.68 6.16
CA THR A 94 -1.99 -1.32 5.31
C THR A 94 -3.04 -0.29 4.91
N ALA A 95 -3.33 -0.19 3.62
CA ALA A 95 -4.35 0.71 3.12
C ALA A 95 -5.16 0.07 1.99
N ARG A 96 -6.43 0.45 1.90
CA ARG A 96 -7.32 0.17 0.77
C ARG A 96 -7.88 1.50 0.29
N LEU A 97 -7.54 1.85 -0.93
CA LEU A 97 -7.73 3.17 -1.52
C LEU A 97 -8.64 3.06 -2.73
N ASN A 98 -9.64 3.92 -2.82
CA ASN A 98 -10.37 4.14 -4.07
C ASN A 98 -9.68 5.26 -4.82
N VAL A 99 -8.95 4.89 -5.87
CA VAL A 99 -8.20 5.82 -6.70
C VAL A 99 -9.11 6.30 -7.83
N PRO A 100 -9.27 7.63 -7.99
CA PRO A 100 -10.09 8.18 -9.06
C PRO A 100 -9.40 7.97 -10.41
N ASP A 101 -10.19 7.89 -11.47
CA ASP A 101 -9.62 7.75 -12.82
C ASP A 101 -8.80 9.00 -13.20
N PRO A 102 -7.67 8.82 -13.89
CA PRO A 102 -6.87 9.93 -14.37
C PRO A 102 -7.70 10.84 -15.29
N GLY A 103 -7.65 12.15 -15.04
CA GLY A 103 -8.41 13.16 -15.80
C GLY A 103 -9.79 13.49 -15.25
N THR A 104 -10.18 12.93 -14.10
CA THR A 104 -11.41 13.31 -13.37
C THR A 104 -11.11 14.38 -12.31
N THR A 105 -12.16 15.08 -11.85
CA THR A 105 -12.09 16.01 -10.71
C THR A 105 -12.31 15.32 -9.35
N GLU A 106 -12.43 13.99 -9.35
CA GLU A 106 -12.63 13.22 -8.13
C GLU A 106 -11.33 13.15 -7.32
N THR A 107 -11.44 13.24 -6.00
CA THR A 107 -10.29 13.29 -5.09
C THR A 107 -9.93 11.93 -4.50
N GLY A 108 -10.59 10.86 -4.92
CA GLY A 108 -10.45 9.51 -4.33
C GLY A 108 -10.98 9.41 -2.90
N SER A 109 -10.91 8.22 -2.32
CA SER A 109 -11.28 7.99 -0.92
C SER A 109 -10.51 6.85 -0.28
N VAL A 110 -10.50 6.82 1.05
CA VAL A 110 -9.81 5.78 1.83
C VAL A 110 -10.85 4.86 2.47
N ASP A 111 -10.93 3.60 2.03
CA ASP A 111 -11.80 2.59 2.65
C ASP A 111 -11.24 2.16 4.01
N SER A 112 -9.94 1.89 4.04
CA SER A 112 -9.21 1.50 5.25
C SER A 112 -7.76 1.95 5.20
N CYS A 113 -7.20 2.31 6.35
CA CYS A 113 -5.81 2.74 6.49
C CYS A 113 -5.36 2.52 7.93
N GLN A 114 -4.24 1.84 8.10
CA GLN A 114 -3.60 1.59 9.38
C GLN A 114 -2.08 1.78 9.23
N LEU A 115 -1.48 2.58 10.11
CA LEU A 115 -0.04 2.77 10.21
C LEU A 115 0.40 2.42 11.64
N GLY A 116 1.03 1.25 11.82
CA GLY A 116 1.46 0.78 13.14
C GLY A 116 0.34 0.73 14.19
N GLY A 117 -0.91 0.47 13.77
CA GLY A 117 -2.10 0.46 14.62
C GLY A 117 -2.82 1.81 14.76
N ILE A 118 -2.30 2.87 14.13
CA ILE A 118 -2.95 4.19 14.07
C ILE A 118 -3.90 4.21 12.87
N ASP A 119 -5.15 4.59 13.12
CA ASP A 119 -6.14 4.82 12.05
C ASP A 119 -5.78 6.08 11.25
N CYS A 120 -5.51 5.91 9.96
CA CYS A 120 -5.10 6.97 9.04
C CYS A 120 -6.14 7.24 7.94
N ARG A 121 -7.41 6.83 8.14
CA ARG A 121 -8.48 6.90 7.13
C ARG A 121 -9.03 8.29 6.83
N SER A 122 -8.73 9.28 7.67
CA SER A 122 -9.29 10.65 7.57
C SER A 122 -8.71 11.50 6.44
N ALA A 123 -7.96 10.91 5.50
CA ALA A 123 -7.42 11.64 4.37
C ALA A 123 -8.54 12.19 3.48
N THR A 124 -8.41 13.44 3.09
CA THR A 124 -9.38 14.18 2.26
C THR A 124 -9.12 14.01 0.77
N GLN A 125 -7.90 13.63 0.40
CA GLN A 125 -7.53 13.36 -1.00
C GLN A 125 -6.57 12.18 -1.08
N VAL A 126 -6.72 11.39 -2.13
CA VAL A 126 -5.95 10.18 -2.41
C VAL A 126 -5.38 10.27 -3.81
N GLN A 127 -4.08 10.02 -3.93
CA GLN A 127 -3.39 9.79 -5.19
C GLN A 127 -2.57 8.52 -5.04
N ALA A 128 -2.69 7.57 -5.95
CA ALA A 128 -1.85 6.38 -5.93
C ALA A 128 -1.71 5.76 -7.32
N ASP A 129 -0.55 5.19 -7.58
CA ASP A 129 -0.22 4.41 -8.77
C ASP A 129 0.59 3.17 -8.36
N ASP A 130 1.01 2.34 -9.32
CA ASP A 130 1.72 1.08 -9.04
C ASP A 130 3.06 1.22 -8.32
N SER A 131 3.60 2.45 -8.23
CA SER A 131 4.88 2.74 -7.62
C SER A 131 4.80 3.59 -6.35
N SER A 132 3.73 4.36 -6.17
CA SER A 132 3.63 5.37 -5.12
C SER A 132 2.21 5.61 -4.62
N PHE A 133 2.12 6.26 -3.47
CA PHE A 133 0.86 6.73 -2.91
C PHE A 133 1.06 8.05 -2.15
N SER A 134 -0.03 8.82 -2.04
CA SER A 134 -0.11 10.06 -1.28
C SER A 134 -1.54 10.23 -0.74
N LEU A 135 -1.63 10.40 0.57
CA LEU A 135 -2.86 10.67 1.31
C LEU A 135 -2.71 12.07 1.92
N LEU A 136 -3.56 13.01 1.50
CA LEU A 136 -3.53 14.38 2.02
C LEU A 136 -4.59 14.54 3.11
N TYR A 137 -4.22 15.20 4.19
CA TYR A 137 -5.08 15.50 5.34
C TYR A 137 -5.25 17.02 5.43
N GLY A 138 -6.31 17.52 4.77
CA GLY A 138 -6.53 18.95 4.64
C GLY A 138 -5.43 19.61 3.78
N VAL A 139 -4.87 20.70 4.28
CA VAL A 139 -3.83 21.50 3.58
C VAL A 139 -2.46 21.45 4.26
N SER A 140 -2.37 20.81 5.43
CA SER A 140 -1.22 20.85 6.31
C SER A 140 -0.46 19.53 6.38
N ALA A 141 -1.12 18.40 6.14
CA ALA A 141 -0.51 17.09 6.36
C ALA A 141 -0.61 16.14 5.17
N VAL A 142 0.40 15.28 5.03
CA VAL A 142 0.50 14.27 3.99
C VAL A 142 1.18 13.00 4.51
N LEU A 143 0.58 11.83 4.21
CA LEU A 143 1.21 10.52 4.35
C LEU A 143 1.44 9.97 2.95
N GLY A 144 2.70 9.72 2.57
CA GLY A 144 2.98 9.24 1.23
C GLY A 144 4.39 8.70 1.06
N GLY A 145 4.66 8.16 -0.11
CA GLY A 145 5.96 7.61 -0.45
C GLY A 145 5.87 6.57 -1.56
N ASN A 146 6.99 5.89 -1.76
CA ASN A 146 7.11 4.84 -2.75
C ASN A 146 6.82 3.47 -2.13
N LEU A 147 6.41 2.52 -2.97
CA LEU A 147 6.01 1.17 -2.56
C LEU A 147 7.18 0.15 -2.63
N THR A 148 8.32 0.55 -3.18
CA THR A 148 9.46 -0.33 -3.45
C THR A 148 10.31 -0.55 -2.20
N PRO A 149 10.82 -1.77 -1.92
CA PRO A 149 11.78 -2.00 -0.84
C PRO A 149 13.00 -1.08 -0.92
N GLY A 150 13.46 -0.60 0.25
CA GLY A 150 14.54 0.38 0.39
C GLY A 150 14.14 1.82 0.15
N SER A 151 12.94 2.09 -0.40
CA SER A 151 12.45 3.45 -0.59
C SER A 151 11.90 4.07 0.70
N SER A 152 11.57 5.36 0.66
CA SER A 152 11.03 6.09 1.80
C SER A 152 9.52 6.24 1.75
N VAL A 153 8.92 6.16 2.93
CA VAL A 153 7.57 6.61 3.24
C VAL A 153 7.68 7.67 4.33
N PHE A 154 6.84 8.68 4.29
CA PHE A 154 6.86 9.76 5.27
C PHE A 154 5.45 10.16 5.66
N PHE A 155 5.29 10.56 6.91
CA PHE A 155 4.17 11.38 7.36
C PHE A 155 4.72 12.75 7.70
N ARG A 156 4.25 13.79 7.02
CA ARG A 156 4.66 15.18 7.25
C ARG A 156 3.45 16.01 7.61
N GLU A 157 3.63 16.88 8.61
CA GLU A 157 2.67 17.90 8.99
C GLU A 157 3.39 19.25 9.04
N ASP A 158 2.86 20.19 8.27
CA ASP A 158 3.34 21.56 8.10
C ASP A 158 2.37 22.52 8.78
N SER A 159 2.88 23.61 9.34
CA SER A 159 2.06 24.65 9.98
C SER A 159 1.31 25.55 8.97
N LEU A 160 0.97 25.00 7.79
CA LEU A 160 0.25 25.68 6.72
C LEU A 160 -1.27 25.57 6.95
N PRO A 161 -2.09 26.54 6.48
CA PRO A 161 -1.76 27.66 5.60
C PRO A 161 -1.09 28.83 6.34
N LEU A 162 -0.47 29.75 5.56
CA LEU A 162 0.06 31.03 6.06
C LEU A 162 -0.99 31.73 6.95
N GLY A 163 -0.77 31.69 8.27
CA GLY A 163 -1.68 32.27 9.27
C GLY A 163 -1.93 31.40 10.50
N ALA A 164 -1.68 30.08 10.43
CA ALA A 164 -1.82 29.20 11.60
C ALA A 164 -0.74 29.40 12.68
N GLY A 165 0.35 30.11 12.34
CA GLY A 165 1.54 30.23 13.18
C GLY A 165 2.34 28.92 13.22
N PRO A 166 3.59 28.95 13.71
CA PRO A 166 4.35 27.73 13.92
C PRO A 166 3.71 26.87 15.03
N PHE A 167 4.07 25.59 15.06
CA PHE A 167 3.81 24.77 16.24
C PHE A 167 4.59 25.34 17.42
N ALA A 168 3.96 25.43 18.59
CA ALA A 168 4.60 25.91 19.81
C ALA A 168 4.16 25.04 20.99
N GLN A 169 5.12 24.50 21.74
CA GLN A 169 4.83 23.68 22.90
C GLN A 169 5.93 23.78 23.95
N THR A 170 5.55 23.60 25.21
CA THR A 170 6.50 23.49 26.32
C THR A 170 7.26 22.17 26.23
N THR A 171 8.58 22.23 26.33
CA THR A 171 9.47 21.06 26.35
C THR A 171 9.41 20.34 27.69
N THR A 172 10.11 19.20 27.81
CA THR A 172 10.21 18.48 29.09
C THR A 172 10.98 19.28 30.15
N SER A 173 11.88 20.17 29.73
CA SER A 173 12.64 21.08 30.61
C SER A 173 11.86 22.32 31.06
N GLY A 174 10.67 22.58 30.49
CA GLY A 174 9.89 23.79 30.77
C GLY A 174 10.19 24.96 29.81
N ASP A 175 11.06 24.75 28.82
CA ASP A 175 11.38 25.73 27.78
C ASP A 175 10.26 25.82 26.75
N LEU A 176 10.20 26.91 25.98
CA LEU A 176 9.30 27.03 24.85
C LEU A 176 10.02 26.55 23.58
N ALA A 177 9.49 25.51 22.94
CA ALA A 177 9.94 25.09 21.62
C ALA A 177 8.93 25.49 20.55
N ILE A 178 9.45 25.92 19.40
CA ILE A 178 8.70 26.37 18.24
C ILE A 178 9.27 25.67 17.00
N TRP A 179 8.43 25.19 16.08
CA TRP A 179 8.86 24.62 14.79
C TRP A 179 7.80 24.78 13.70
N ARG A 180 8.18 24.66 12.43
CA ARG A 180 7.24 24.82 11.30
C ARG A 180 6.73 23.52 10.71
N LEU A 181 7.55 22.49 10.75
CA LEU A 181 7.26 21.22 10.13
C LEU A 181 7.74 20.11 11.03
N TRP A 182 6.90 19.09 11.12
CA TRP A 182 7.18 17.84 11.79
C TRP A 182 7.07 16.71 10.76
N GLN A 183 8.06 15.81 10.71
CA GLN A 183 8.08 14.71 9.76
C GLN A 183 8.52 13.40 10.43
N GLY A 184 7.66 12.38 10.36
CA GLY A 184 8.01 10.99 10.65
C GLY A 184 8.50 10.29 9.39
N ASN A 185 9.70 9.69 9.46
CA ASN A 185 10.32 9.02 8.33
C ASN A 185 10.31 7.51 8.50
N PHE A 186 10.06 6.81 7.41
CA PHE A 186 10.02 5.37 7.34
C PHE A 186 10.81 4.88 6.12
N THR A 187 11.36 3.68 6.20
CA THR A 187 11.88 2.94 5.05
C THR A 187 11.00 1.72 4.77
N VAL A 188 10.73 1.44 3.50
CA VAL A 188 10.05 0.21 3.11
C VAL A 188 11.03 -0.94 3.26
N LEU A 189 10.69 -1.90 4.11
CA LEU A 189 11.48 -3.10 4.31
C LEU A 189 11.14 -4.11 3.21
N GLU A 190 12.11 -4.95 2.86
CA GLU A 190 11.78 -6.18 2.16
C GLU A 190 10.85 -6.99 3.06
N PRO A 191 9.72 -7.51 2.53
CA PRO A 191 8.90 -8.42 3.29
C PRO A 191 9.80 -9.60 3.65
N SER A 192 9.98 -9.86 4.95
CA SER A 192 10.45 -11.17 5.39
C SER A 192 9.31 -12.12 5.08
N LEU A 193 9.26 -12.60 3.83
CA LEU A 193 8.28 -13.59 3.41
C LEU A 193 8.29 -14.69 4.47
N PRO A 194 7.18 -14.98 5.18
CA PRO A 194 7.05 -16.30 5.73
C PRO A 194 7.23 -17.26 4.54
N PRO A 195 8.05 -18.32 4.67
CA PRO A 195 8.24 -19.26 3.57
C PRO A 195 6.86 -19.64 3.09
N VAL A 196 6.65 -19.54 1.77
CA VAL A 196 5.41 -19.94 1.13
C VAL A 196 5.15 -21.35 1.62
N SER A 197 4.26 -21.49 2.61
CA SER A 197 3.81 -22.80 3.04
C SER A 197 3.12 -23.31 1.81
N ALA A 198 3.81 -24.19 1.08
CA ALA A 198 3.31 -24.79 -0.15
C ALA A 198 1.94 -25.33 0.22
N VAL A 199 0.90 -24.64 -0.23
CA VAL A 199 -0.48 -25.12 -0.08
C VAL A 199 -0.44 -26.53 -0.62
N PRO A 200 -0.69 -27.57 0.18
CA PRO A 200 -0.68 -28.93 -0.33
C PRO A 200 -1.75 -28.96 -1.41
N LEU A 201 -1.33 -29.05 -2.67
CA LEU A 201 -2.23 -29.20 -3.80
C LEU A 201 -3.19 -30.34 -3.43
N PRO A 202 -4.52 -30.13 -3.53
CA PRO A 202 -5.45 -31.19 -3.19
C PRO A 202 -5.10 -32.40 -4.05
N ALA A 203 -5.05 -33.58 -3.42
CA ALA A 203 -4.65 -34.85 -4.04
C ALA A 203 -5.44 -35.19 -5.32
N SER A 204 -6.52 -34.47 -5.61
CA SER A 204 -7.27 -34.49 -6.86
C SER A 204 -6.43 -34.14 -8.10
N VAL A 205 -5.37 -33.32 -8.00
CA VAL A 205 -4.51 -33.01 -9.18
C VAL A 205 -3.60 -34.20 -9.53
N LEU A 206 -3.24 -35.05 -8.56
CA LEU A 206 -2.47 -36.28 -8.77
C LEU A 206 -3.32 -37.45 -9.31
N LEU A 207 -4.65 -37.37 -9.22
CA LEU A 207 -5.55 -38.43 -9.70
C LEU A 207 -5.92 -38.31 -11.19
N LEU A 208 -5.74 -37.14 -11.81
CA LEU A 208 -5.96 -36.95 -13.26
C LEU A 208 -5.09 -37.88 -14.14
N PRO A 209 -3.77 -38.02 -13.93
CA PRO A 209 -2.96 -38.92 -14.75
C PRO A 209 -3.29 -40.41 -14.52
N LEU A 210 -3.70 -40.79 -13.30
CA LEU A 210 -4.11 -42.16 -12.97
C LEU A 210 -5.46 -42.54 -13.60
N GLY A 211 -6.43 -41.61 -13.62
CA GLY A 211 -7.73 -41.83 -14.27
C GLY A 211 -7.61 -42.00 -15.78
N LEU A 212 -6.73 -41.25 -16.44
CA LEU A 212 -6.49 -41.35 -17.88
C LEU A 212 -5.78 -42.66 -18.27
N ALA A 213 -4.86 -43.17 -17.44
CA ALA A 213 -4.19 -44.45 -17.67
C ALA A 213 -5.18 -45.65 -17.58
N ALA A 214 -6.14 -45.60 -16.66
CA ALA A 214 -7.16 -46.64 -16.51
C ALA A 214 -8.10 -46.71 -17.75
N LEU A 215 -8.51 -45.57 -18.31
CA LEU A 215 -9.34 -45.49 -19.51
C LEU A 215 -8.60 -45.93 -20.79
N GLY A 216 -7.29 -45.64 -20.88
CA GLY A 216 -6.45 -46.07 -22.00
C GLY A 216 -6.28 -47.59 -22.09
N SER A 217 -6.17 -48.29 -20.95
CA SER A 217 -5.98 -49.74 -20.91
C SER A 217 -7.26 -50.53 -21.28
N GLN A 218 -8.44 -49.99 -21.00
CA GLN A 218 -9.72 -50.61 -21.41
C GLN A 218 -9.99 -50.52 -22.91
N ARG A 219 -9.54 -49.45 -23.60
CA ARG A 219 -9.66 -49.34 -25.06
C ARG A 219 -8.81 -50.37 -25.82
N ARG A 220 -7.68 -50.80 -25.24
CA ARG A 220 -6.77 -51.76 -25.88
C ARG A 220 -7.30 -53.20 -25.83
N LYS A 221 -8.10 -53.56 -24.83
CA LYS A 221 -8.74 -54.89 -24.74
C LYS A 221 -9.91 -55.11 -25.70
N ARG A 222 -10.48 -54.05 -26.29
CA ARG A 222 -11.59 -54.17 -27.26
C ARG A 222 -11.16 -54.24 -28.74
N ARG A 223 -9.86 -54.19 -29.03
CA ARG A 223 -9.31 -54.51 -30.35
C ARG A 223 -8.53 -55.83 -30.30
N GLY A 224 -9.28 -56.93 -30.23
CA GLY A 224 -8.75 -58.25 -30.60
C GLY A 224 -8.54 -58.34 -32.11
N PRO A 225 -7.57 -59.14 -32.58
CA PRO A 225 -7.17 -59.18 -33.98
C PRO A 225 -8.25 -59.85 -34.84
N ALA A 226 -8.77 -59.12 -35.82
CA ALA A 226 -9.55 -59.69 -36.92
C ALA A 226 -8.59 -60.17 -38.02
N ALA A 227 -8.65 -61.49 -38.29
CA ALA A 227 -8.37 -62.16 -39.56
C ALA A 227 -7.09 -61.77 -40.34
N GLY A 228 -5.99 -62.49 -40.09
CA GLY A 228 -4.85 -62.57 -41.01
C GLY A 228 -5.04 -63.69 -42.03
N ARG A 229 -5.70 -63.39 -43.16
CA ARG A 229 -5.66 -64.20 -44.39
C ARG A 229 -4.24 -64.09 -44.98
N MET A 230 -3.41 -65.11 -44.80
CA MET A 230 -2.06 -65.13 -45.37
C MET A 230 -2.07 -65.94 -46.67
N ASP A 231 -2.11 -65.19 -47.77
CA ASP A 231 -1.85 -65.67 -49.12
C ASP A 231 -0.41 -65.26 -49.47
N ARG A 232 0.46 -66.23 -49.83
CA ARG A 232 1.64 -66.04 -50.69
C ARG A 232 2.38 -67.37 -50.98
N ARG A 233 2.23 -67.82 -52.24
CA ARG A 233 3.29 -68.26 -53.21
C ARG A 233 4.73 -68.28 -52.67
N ARG A 234 5.64 -69.24 -52.97
CA ARG A 234 6.07 -69.76 -54.30
C ARG A 234 7.18 -70.86 -54.14
N LYS A 235 7.21 -71.84 -55.07
CA LYS A 235 8.34 -72.60 -55.68
C LYS A 235 9.61 -72.97 -54.86
N ALA A 236 10.03 -74.26 -54.87
CA ALA A 236 10.96 -74.86 -55.85
C ALA A 236 11.44 -76.30 -55.46
N SER A 237 11.38 -77.20 -56.44
CA SER A 237 12.30 -78.32 -56.81
C SER A 237 13.35 -78.88 -55.84
N ALA A 238 13.28 -80.22 -55.64
CA ALA A 238 14.33 -81.26 -55.45
C ALA A 238 13.72 -82.34 -54.53
N SER A 239 13.61 -83.63 -54.84
CA SER A 239 14.19 -84.54 -55.84
C SER A 239 13.18 -85.66 -56.13
#